data_AF-A0A7W4WE75-F1
#
_entry.id   AF-A0A7W4WE75-F1
#
_cell.length_a   1.000
_cell.length_b   1.000
_cell.length_c   1.000
_cell.angle_alpha   90.00
_cell.angle_beta   90.00
_cell.angle_gamma   90.00
#
_symmetry.space_group_name_H-M   'P 1'
#
loop_
_entity.id
_entity.type
_entity.pdbx_description
1 polymer ?
#
loop_
_entity_poly.entity_id
_entity_poly.type
_entity_poly.pdbx_seq_one_letter_code
_entity_poly.pdbx_strand_id
1 'polypeptide(L)'
;MKPEEVLDSSGKIGLDLLVLGAAYVIHMGSAYIAFSLGGDWYARSGSLLVMFSVYLEYRNFSFTQELNQLAQKEGELSDAEMEELTLPKKRRYLNIVVLVTLVYGTLVWGYGDLL
;
A
#
# COMPACT_ATOMS: atom_id res chain seq x y z
N MET A 1 -6.89 -19.70 10.60
CA MET A 1 -5.44 -19.43 10.74
C MET A 1 -5.17 -19.12 12.18
N LYS A 2 -4.02 -19.56 12.68
CA LYS A 2 -3.50 -19.11 13.97
C LYS A 2 -2.93 -17.69 13.83
N PRO A 3 -2.91 -16.86 14.89
CA PRO A 3 -2.35 -15.51 14.81
C PRO A 3 -0.93 -15.45 14.27
N GLU A 4 -0.08 -16.42 14.65
CA GLU A 4 1.30 -16.57 14.17
C GLU A 4 1.39 -16.72 12.63
N GLU A 5 0.44 -17.44 12.03
CA GLU A 5 0.39 -17.66 10.57
C GLU A 5 0.02 -16.37 9.84
N VAL A 6 -0.89 -15.57 10.41
CA VAL A 6 -1.26 -14.25 9.88
C VAL A 6 -0.09 -13.28 10.01
N LEU A 7 0.64 -13.31 11.12
CA LEU A 7 1.83 -12.49 11.33
C LEU A 7 2.96 -12.85 10.34
N ASP A 8 3.28 -14.14 10.14
CA ASP A 8 4.27 -14.57 9.15
C ASP A 8 3.87 -14.18 7.72
N SER A 9 2.60 -14.40 7.37
CA SER A 9 2.05 -14.01 6.06
C SER A 9 2.10 -12.49 5.87
N SER A 10 1.76 -11.73 6.90
CA SER A 10 1.84 -10.25 6.88
C SER A 10 3.27 -9.73 6.73
N GLY A 11 4.28 -10.49 7.17
CA GLY A 11 5.69 -10.14 7.02
C GLY A 11 6.21 -10.24 5.59
N LYS A 12 5.51 -10.99 4.72
CA LYS A 12 5.90 -11.22 3.32
C LYS A 12 5.44 -10.06 2.43
N ILE A 13 6.17 -8.95 2.50
CA ILE A 13 5.92 -7.73 1.72
C ILE A 13 6.47 -7.78 0.28
N GLY A 14 7.04 -8.91 -0.17
CA GLY A 14 7.72 -8.99 -1.46
C GLY A 14 6.80 -8.68 -2.66
N LEU A 15 5.57 -9.22 -2.64
CA LEU A 15 4.58 -8.91 -3.66
C LEU A 15 4.16 -7.44 -3.61
N ASP A 16 4.03 -6.87 -2.41
CA ASP A 16 3.61 -5.47 -2.24
C ASP A 16 4.65 -4.51 -2.81
N LEU A 17 5.93 -4.79 -2.54
CA LEU A 17 7.06 -4.05 -3.09
C LEU A 17 7.14 -4.18 -4.62
N LEU A 18 6.86 -5.36 -5.17
CA LEU A 18 6.82 -5.58 -6.61
C LEU A 18 5.70 -4.76 -7.26
N VAL A 19 4.49 -4.80 -6.70
CA VAL A 19 3.33 -4.05 -7.22
C VAL A 19 3.60 -2.55 -7.16
N LEU A 20 4.08 -2.05 -6.01
CA LEU A 20 4.40 -0.64 -5.85
C LEU A 20 5.54 -0.21 -6.78
N GLY A 21 6.60 -1.02 -6.89
CA GLY A 21 7.72 -0.78 -7.79
C GLY A 21 7.28 -0.75 -9.25
N ALA A 22 6.45 -1.68 -9.70
CA ALA A 22 5.88 -1.69 -11.04
C ALA A 22 5.04 -0.43 -11.31
N ALA A 23 4.23 0.00 -10.34
CA ALA A 23 3.44 1.22 -10.43
C ALA A 23 4.33 2.46 -10.63
N TYR A 24 5.43 2.57 -9.88
CA TYR A 24 6.41 3.64 -10.03
C TYR A 24 7.17 3.57 -11.35
N VAL A 25 7.55 2.38 -11.83
CA VAL A 25 8.22 2.22 -13.13
C VAL A 25 7.32 2.72 -14.27
N ILE A 26 6.04 2.35 -14.25
CA ILE A 26 5.07 2.83 -15.23
C ILE A 26 4.92 4.35 -15.13
N HIS A 27 4.75 4.88 -13.92
CA HIS A 27 4.60 6.32 -13.68
C HIS A 27 5.82 7.12 -14.18
N MET A 28 7.03 6.69 -13.87
CA MET A 28 8.27 7.33 -14.31
C MET A 28 8.46 7.23 -15.83
N GLY A 29 8.10 6.10 -16.43
CA GLY A 29 8.09 5.94 -17.89
C GLY A 29 7.10 6.88 -18.57
N SER A 30 5.89 7.01 -18.03
CA SER A 30 4.89 7.96 -18.51
C SER A 30 5.34 9.42 -18.35
N ALA A 31 6.00 9.75 -17.23
CA ALA A 31 6.59 11.07 -17.02
C ALA A 31 7.66 11.38 -18.07
N TYR A 32 8.58 10.45 -18.31
CA TYR A 32 9.64 10.60 -19.31
C TYR A 32 9.08 10.81 -20.73
N ILE A 33 8.06 10.03 -21.11
CA ILE A 33 7.37 10.17 -22.40
C ILE A 33 6.69 11.54 -22.50
N ALA A 34 5.97 11.97 -21.47
CA ALA A 34 5.28 13.26 -21.44
C ALA A 34 6.26 14.44 -21.59
N PHE A 35 7.40 14.42 -20.88
CA PHE A 35 8.40 15.48 -20.99
C PHE A 35 9.19 15.46 -22.32
N SER A 36 9.35 14.30 -22.93
CA SER A 36 10.16 14.16 -24.17
C SER A 36 9.34 14.38 -25.45
N LEU A 37 8.11 13.88 -25.47
CA LEU A 37 7.26 13.83 -26.66
C LEU A 37 6.00 14.72 -26.52
N GLY A 38 5.77 15.28 -25.33
CA GLY A 38 4.54 15.98 -24.99
C GLY A 38 3.38 15.04 -24.65
N GLY A 39 2.30 15.63 -24.17
CA GLY A 39 1.02 14.97 -23.91
C GLY A 39 0.79 14.56 -22.45
N ASP A 40 -0.47 14.22 -22.16
CA ASP A 40 -0.99 14.12 -20.79
C ASP A 40 -0.71 12.77 -20.11
N TRP A 41 0.25 12.00 -20.62
CA TRP A 41 0.55 10.65 -20.13
C TRP A 41 1.01 10.66 -18.66
N TYR A 42 1.70 11.71 -18.24
CA TYR A 42 2.11 11.91 -16.85
C TYR A 42 0.91 11.99 -15.92
N ALA A 43 -0.03 12.90 -16.18
CA ALA A 43 -1.24 13.07 -15.37
C ALA A 43 -2.07 11.77 -15.33
N ARG A 44 -2.27 11.11 -16.47
CA ARG A 44 -3.03 9.85 -16.55
C ARG A 44 -2.39 8.73 -15.74
N SER A 45 -1.06 8.66 -15.71
CA SER A 45 -0.35 7.63 -14.94
C SER A 45 -0.54 7.76 -13.42
N GLY A 46 -0.92 8.95 -12.92
CA GLY A 46 -1.30 9.15 -11.51
C GLY A 46 -2.46 8.25 -11.07
N SER A 47 -3.42 7.99 -11.96
CA SER A 47 -4.56 7.07 -11.68
C SER A 47 -4.10 5.64 -11.40
N LEU A 48 -3.03 5.18 -12.06
CA LEU A 48 -2.44 3.86 -11.82
C LEU A 48 -1.78 3.81 -10.44
N LEU A 49 -1.03 4.85 -10.05
CA LEU A 49 -0.48 4.95 -8.69
C LEU A 49 -1.57 4.87 -7.64
N VAL A 50 -2.69 5.58 -7.84
CA VAL A 50 -3.86 5.51 -6.93
C VAL A 50 -4.41 4.09 -6.88
N MET A 51 -4.70 3.47 -8.03
CA MET A 51 -5.30 2.15 -8.09
C MET A 51 -4.44 1.07 -7.42
N PHE A 52 -3.14 1.05 -7.69
CA PHE A 52 -2.22 0.12 -7.05
C PHE A 52 -2.08 0.38 -5.55
N SER A 53 -2.04 1.65 -5.14
CA SER A 53 -1.97 2.00 -3.71
C SER A 53 -3.23 1.58 -2.96
N VAL A 54 -4.42 1.79 -3.54
CA VAL A 54 -5.70 1.32 -2.97
C VAL A 54 -5.71 -0.21 -2.84
N TYR A 55 -5.22 -0.93 -3.85
CA TYR A 55 -5.11 -2.40 -3.79
C TYR A 55 -4.20 -2.86 -2.63
N LEU A 56 -3.04 -2.21 -2.45
CA LEU A 56 -2.12 -2.51 -1.36
C LEU A 56 -2.71 -2.15 0.01
N GLU A 57 -3.42 -1.03 0.11
CA GLU A 57 -4.12 -0.62 1.32
C GLU A 57 -5.23 -1.63 1.69
N TYR A 58 -6.01 -2.09 0.70
CA TYR A 58 -7.01 -3.12 0.90
C TYR A 58 -6.37 -4.39 1.47
N ARG A 59 -5.22 -4.82 0.92
CA ARG A 59 -4.50 -5.96 1.46
C ARG A 59 -4.07 -5.71 2.90
N ASN A 60 -3.45 -4.58 3.21
CA ASN A 60 -3.03 -4.22 4.57
C ASN A 60 -4.22 -4.23 5.56
N PHE A 61 -5.36 -3.69 5.13
CA PHE A 61 -6.60 -3.71 5.89
C PHE A 61 -7.09 -5.12 6.16
N SER A 62 -7.06 -6.02 5.17
CA SER A 62 -7.47 -7.43 5.35
C SER A 62 -6.69 -8.12 6.46
N PHE A 63 -5.36 -7.97 6.50
CA PHE A 63 -4.56 -8.58 7.58
C PHE A 63 -4.85 -7.97 8.94
N THR A 64 -5.05 -6.65 8.99
CA THR A 64 -5.40 -5.96 10.24
C THR A 64 -6.75 -6.45 10.77
N GLN A 65 -7.71 -6.60 9.88
CA GLN A 65 -9.03 -7.11 10.20
C GLN A 65 -8.99 -8.58 10.66
N GLU A 66 -8.20 -9.44 10.00
CA GLU A 66 -8.01 -10.82 10.43
C GLU A 66 -7.37 -10.91 11.82
N LEU A 67 -6.32 -10.12 12.09
CA LEU A 67 -5.70 -10.05 13.42
C LEU A 67 -6.70 -9.58 14.48
N ASN A 68 -7.46 -8.51 14.19
CA ASN A 68 -8.48 -8.01 15.11
C ASN A 68 -9.60 -9.04 15.39
N GLN A 69 -10.02 -9.80 14.37
CA GLN A 69 -11.03 -10.85 14.55
C GLN A 69 -10.51 -12.02 15.39
N LEU A 70 -9.24 -12.40 15.20
CA LEU A 70 -8.60 -13.42 16.03
C LEU A 70 -8.48 -12.95 17.47
N ALA A 71 -8.05 -11.70 17.68
CA ALA A 71 -7.95 -11.11 19.00
C ALA A 71 -9.30 -11.06 19.74
N GLN A 72 -10.38 -10.72 19.03
CA GLN A 72 -11.74 -10.73 19.59
C GLN A 72 -12.26 -12.15 19.90
N LYS A 73 -11.89 -13.14 19.09
CA LYS A 73 -12.29 -14.55 19.30
C LYS A 73 -11.57 -15.19 20.47
N GLU A 74 -10.33 -14.80 20.73
CA GLU A 74 -9.56 -15.30 21.87
C GLU A 74 -9.97 -14.68 23.21
N GLY A 75 -10.81 -13.63 23.19
CA GLY A 75 -11.61 -13.17 24.34
C GLY A 75 -10.80 -13.02 25.62
N GLU A 76 -10.26 -11.81 25.86
CA GLU A 76 -9.39 -11.44 27.00
C GLU A 76 -7.88 -11.60 26.76
N LEU A 77 -7.38 -11.21 25.59
CA LEU A 77 -5.95 -10.99 25.45
C LEU A 77 -5.53 -9.80 26.32
N SER A 78 -4.49 -10.01 27.12
CA SER A 78 -3.82 -8.99 27.93
C SER A 78 -3.34 -7.83 27.03
N ASP A 79 -3.23 -6.61 27.57
CA ASP A 79 -2.67 -5.46 26.84
C ASP A 79 -1.29 -5.78 26.20
N ALA A 80 -0.50 -6.66 26.84
CA ALA A 80 0.78 -7.14 26.32
C ALA A 80 0.64 -8.07 25.10
N GLU A 81 -0.38 -8.92 25.07
CA GLU A 81 -0.66 -9.83 23.95
C GLU A 81 -1.30 -9.07 22.78
N MET A 82 -2.08 -8.01 23.07
CA MET A 82 -2.54 -7.06 22.06
C MET A 82 -1.38 -6.29 21.42
N GLU A 83 -0.34 -5.94 22.18
CA GLU A 83 0.87 -5.29 21.63
C GLU A 83 1.68 -6.25 20.73
N GLU A 84 1.70 -7.54 21.06
CA GLU A 84 2.36 -8.59 20.25
C GLU A 84 1.61 -8.91 18.95
N LEU A 85 0.28 -8.73 18.93
CA LEU A 85 -0.57 -8.84 17.74
C LEU A 85 -0.50 -7.63 16.79
N THR A 86 0.41 -6.70 17.04
CA THR A 86 0.60 -5.55 16.15
C THR A 86 1.31 -5.95 14.86
N LEU A 87 0.94 -5.29 13.75
CA LEU A 87 1.56 -5.53 12.46
C LEU A 87 3.09 -5.35 12.52
N PRO A 88 3.88 -6.19 11.82
CA PRO A 88 5.33 -6.06 11.78
C PRO A 88 5.78 -4.65 11.38
N LYS A 89 6.84 -4.12 12.00
CA LYS A 89 7.35 -2.75 11.74
C LYS A 89 7.53 -2.45 10.24
N LYS A 90 8.04 -3.43 9.48
CA LYS A 90 8.22 -3.32 8.01
C LYS A 90 6.90 -3.03 7.28
N ARG A 91 5.82 -3.72 7.68
CA ARG A 91 4.48 -3.53 7.13
C ARG A 91 3.93 -2.14 7.45
N ARG A 92 4.15 -1.67 8.69
CA ARG A 92 3.73 -0.33 9.11
C ARG A 92 4.39 0.76 8.28
N TYR A 93 5.70 0.64 8.01
CA TYR A 93 6.40 1.55 7.10
C TYR A 93 5.84 1.49 5.68
N LEU A 94 5.62 0.28 5.16
CA LEU A 94 5.01 0.11 3.84
C LEU A 94 3.63 0.78 3.77
N ASN A 95 2.82 0.67 4.82
CA ASN A 95 1.50 1.32 4.88
C ASN A 95 1.60 2.83 4.75
N ILE A 96 2.55 3.45 5.45
CA ILE A 96 2.80 4.89 5.35
C ILE A 96 3.21 5.26 3.92
N VAL A 97 4.11 4.48 3.31
CA VAL A 97 4.54 4.72 1.92
C VAL A 97 3.35 4.60 0.97
N VAL A 98 2.53 3.56 1.09
CA VAL A 98 1.33 3.34 0.27
C VAL A 98 0.35 4.51 0.38
N LEU A 99 0.09 5.00 1.60
CA LEU A 99 -0.79 6.15 1.81
C LEU A 99 -0.22 7.44 1.21
N VAL A 100 1.08 7.68 1.35
CA VAL A 100 1.75 8.82 0.72
C VAL A 100 1.69 8.72 -0.80
N THR A 101 1.94 7.53 -1.37
CA THR A 101 1.82 7.28 -2.81
C THR A 101 0.39 7.47 -3.30
N LEU A 102 -0.61 7.09 -2.53
CA LEU A 102 -2.03 7.29 -2.86
C LEU A 102 -2.37 8.78 -2.95
N VAL A 103 -1.96 9.57 -1.97
CA VAL A 103 -2.17 11.03 -1.97
C VAL A 103 -1.40 11.66 -3.13
N TYR A 104 -0.14 11.30 -3.32
CA TYR A 104 0.68 11.77 -4.44
C TYR A 104 0.06 11.44 -5.80
N GLY A 105 -0.34 10.19 -6.02
CA GLY A 105 -0.97 9.76 -7.27
C GLY A 105 -2.28 10.50 -7.54
N THR A 106 -3.05 10.80 -6.48
CA THR A 106 -4.27 11.62 -6.59
C THR A 106 -3.94 13.05 -7.03
N LEU A 107 -2.88 13.65 -6.48
CA LEU A 107 -2.42 14.98 -6.87
C LEU A 107 -1.94 15.01 -8.32
N VAL A 108 -1.15 14.02 -8.73
CA VAL A 108 -0.68 13.91 -10.13
C VAL A 108 -1.86 13.69 -11.07
N TRP A 109 -2.83 12.87 -10.69
CA TRP A 109 -3.97 12.60 -11.55
C TRP A 109 -4.90 13.82 -11.68
N GLY A 110 -5.15 14.54 -10.59
CA GLY A 110 -6.04 15.70 -10.58
C GLY A 110 -5.41 17.00 -11.09
N TYR A 111 -4.10 17.17 -10.93
CA TYR A 111 -3.40 18.43 -11.22
C TYR A 111 -2.19 18.26 -12.15
N GLY A 112 -1.91 17.05 -12.64
CA GLY A 112 -0.75 16.78 -13.48
C GLY A 112 -0.81 17.47 -14.85
N ASP A 113 -2.01 17.82 -15.35
CA ASP A 113 -2.18 18.55 -16.60
C ASP A 113 -1.71 20.02 -16.50
N LEU A 114 -1.45 20.52 -15.29
CA LEU A 114 -0.90 21.86 -15.06
C LEU A 114 0.62 21.94 -15.25
N LEU A 115 1.30 20.79 -15.39
CA LEU A 115 2.76 20.66 -15.51
C LEU A 115 3.14 20.32 -16.96
#